data_AF-A0A946ZMW1-F1
#
_entry.id   AF-A0A946ZMW1-F1
#
_cell.length_a   1.000
_cell.length_b   1.000
_cell.length_c   1.000
_cell.angle_alpha   90.00
_cell.angle_beta   90.00
_cell.angle_gamma   90.00
#
_symmetry.space_group_name_H-M   'P 1'
#
loop_
_entity.id
_entity.type
_entity.pdbx_description
1 polymer ?
#
loop_
_entity_poly.entity_id
_entity_poly.type
_entity_poly.pdbx_seq_one_letter_code
_entity_poly.pdbx_strand_id
1 'polypeptide(L)'
;MKNIIAIMLILAFSLSTFAQKKSKIELDSITNTERAEQFLEEHKSRKNKIITFNEEKHKTRLAKEILDMNQGGTKVIENEIENIHYKVIEKQKKRYYRVSYIFLDGTKMSMVEIDALRPKLVAQIRNGVPFKDLASQYSMDSNRKKGGDSGWITYGDMLPEFEAKVMNDTHQVDDVYLVNVESNRWYYVVKKTYDKKDITEVKVLRVVESKR
;
A
#
# COMPACT_ATOMS: atom_id res chain seq x y z
N MET A 1 -20.85 24.10 -51.09
CA MET A 1 -20.79 23.99 -49.61
C MET A 1 -20.84 22.55 -49.06
N LYS A 2 -21.38 21.55 -49.78
CA LYS A 2 -21.42 20.14 -49.30
C LYS A 2 -20.05 19.44 -49.17
N ASN A 3 -19.03 19.85 -49.94
CA ASN A 3 -17.70 19.21 -49.90
C ASN A 3 -16.76 19.73 -48.79
N ILE A 4 -17.07 20.87 -48.17
CA ILE A 4 -16.22 21.45 -47.10
C ILE A 4 -16.45 20.71 -45.77
N ILE A 5 -17.68 20.24 -45.52
CA ILE A 5 -18.04 19.50 -44.31
C ILE A 5 -17.35 18.13 -44.28
N ALA A 6 -17.23 17.45 -45.43
CA ALA A 6 -16.54 16.17 -45.54
C ALA A 6 -15.03 16.28 -45.29
N ILE A 7 -14.38 17.38 -45.72
CA ILE A 7 -12.95 17.61 -45.52
C ILE A 7 -12.64 17.95 -44.04
N MET A 8 -13.50 18.72 -43.36
CA MET A 8 -13.35 19.00 -41.93
C MET A 8 -13.49 17.75 -41.05
N LEU A 9 -14.36 16.81 -41.42
CA LEU A 9 -14.54 15.54 -40.71
C LEU A 9 -13.31 14.62 -40.82
N ILE A 10 -12.62 14.61 -41.96
CA ILE A 10 -11.40 13.82 -42.16
C ILE A 10 -10.21 14.43 -41.40
N LEU A 11 -10.09 15.77 -41.34
CA LEU A 11 -9.04 16.43 -40.55
C LEU A 11 -9.19 16.17 -39.04
N ALA A 12 -10.42 16.22 -38.50
CA ALA A 12 -10.68 15.97 -37.09
C ALA A 12 -10.31 14.53 -36.65
N PHE A 13 -10.51 13.54 -37.54
CA PHE A 13 -10.15 12.15 -37.26
C PHE A 13 -8.63 11.89 -37.29
N SER A 14 -7.90 12.64 -38.13
CA SER A 14 -6.44 12.52 -38.21
C SER A 14 -5.71 13.15 -37.00
N LEU A 15 -6.24 14.25 -36.47
CA LEU A 15 -5.68 14.93 -35.30
C LEU A 15 -5.84 14.10 -34.01
N SER A 16 -7.00 13.45 -33.83
CA SER A 16 -7.26 12.62 -32.65
C SER A 16 -6.34 11.40 -32.60
N THR A 17 -6.13 10.72 -33.74
CA THR A 17 -5.22 9.57 -33.82
C THR A 17 -3.76 9.96 -33.59
N PHE A 18 -3.33 11.13 -34.07
CA PHE A 18 -1.97 11.63 -33.84
C PHE A 18 -1.73 12.02 -32.38
N ALA A 19 -2.68 12.71 -31.74
CA ALA A 19 -2.61 13.06 -30.32
C ALA A 19 -2.56 11.81 -29.43
N GLN A 20 -3.40 10.80 -29.72
CA GLN A 20 -3.41 9.54 -28.98
C GLN A 20 -2.10 8.75 -29.19
N LYS A 21 -1.52 8.78 -30.40
CA LYS A 21 -0.22 8.18 -30.70
C LYS A 21 0.91 8.88 -29.95
N LYS A 22 0.89 10.21 -29.87
CA LYS A 22 1.88 11.01 -29.12
C LYS A 22 1.83 10.68 -27.62
N SER A 23 0.64 10.67 -27.02
CA SER A 23 0.48 10.35 -25.60
C SER A 23 0.95 8.93 -25.27
N LYS A 24 0.63 7.96 -26.13
CA LYS A 24 1.11 6.59 -25.96
C LYS A 24 2.64 6.51 -25.97
N ILE A 25 3.30 7.20 -26.91
CA ILE A 25 4.77 7.25 -27.00
C ILE A 25 5.39 7.85 -25.72
N GLU A 26 4.77 8.90 -25.21
CA GLU A 26 5.20 9.57 -23.99
C GLU A 26 5.10 8.64 -22.78
N LEU A 27 3.94 7.99 -22.58
CA LEU A 27 3.75 6.98 -21.51
C LEU A 27 4.71 5.80 -21.66
N ASP A 28 5.03 5.40 -22.89
CA ASP A 28 5.96 4.30 -23.14
C ASP A 28 7.38 4.63 -22.68
N SER A 29 7.77 5.91 -22.68
CA SER A 29 9.08 6.38 -22.21
C SER A 29 9.23 6.43 -20.68
N ILE A 30 8.12 6.33 -19.94
CA ILE A 30 8.08 6.37 -18.48
C ILE A 30 8.39 4.97 -17.94
N THR A 31 9.60 4.80 -17.43
CA THR A 31 10.14 3.48 -17.01
C THR A 31 10.41 3.38 -15.52
N ASN A 32 10.30 4.47 -14.77
CA ASN A 32 10.59 4.54 -13.35
C ASN A 32 9.73 5.60 -12.64
N THR A 33 9.83 5.64 -11.31
CA THR A 33 9.07 6.55 -10.45
C THR A 33 9.39 8.01 -10.68
N GLU A 34 10.66 8.39 -10.83
CA GLU A 34 11.09 9.78 -11.05
C GLU A 34 10.46 10.38 -12.31
N ARG A 35 10.52 9.66 -13.43
CA ARG A 35 9.88 10.10 -14.68
C ARG A 35 8.36 10.17 -14.57
N ALA A 36 7.75 9.28 -13.80
CA ALA A 36 6.31 9.31 -13.57
C ALA A 36 5.91 10.54 -12.75
N GLU A 37 6.70 10.93 -11.75
CA GLU A 37 6.50 12.16 -10.97
C GLU A 37 6.68 13.41 -11.84
N GLN A 38 7.73 13.47 -12.66
CA GLN A 38 7.93 14.55 -13.64
C GLN A 38 6.73 14.67 -14.59
N PHE A 39 6.25 13.55 -15.14
CA PHE A 39 5.06 13.52 -15.98
C PHE A 39 3.83 14.09 -15.27
N LEU A 40 3.62 13.75 -13.99
CA LEU A 40 2.48 14.27 -13.22
C LEU A 40 2.55 15.77 -12.96
N GLU A 41 3.75 16.33 -12.80
CA GLU A 41 3.96 17.77 -12.67
C GLU A 41 3.72 18.52 -13.97
N GLU A 42 4.11 17.94 -15.11
CA GLU A 42 3.85 18.52 -16.43
C GLU A 42 2.38 18.38 -16.86
N HIS A 43 1.72 17.28 -16.46
CA HIS A 43 0.35 16.92 -16.85
C HIS A 43 -0.61 16.95 -15.66
N LYS A 44 -0.69 18.13 -15.02
CA LYS A 44 -1.47 18.33 -13.79
C LYS A 44 -2.94 17.97 -13.98
N SER A 45 -3.35 16.89 -13.33
CA SER A 45 -4.74 16.45 -13.27
C SER A 45 -4.97 15.72 -11.96
N ARG A 46 -6.06 16.06 -11.25
CA ARG A 46 -6.45 15.35 -10.02
C ARG A 46 -6.77 13.87 -10.26
N LYS A 47 -7.01 13.48 -11.52
CA LYS A 47 -7.24 12.09 -11.89
C LYS A 47 -5.93 11.32 -12.08
N ASN A 48 -4.84 11.99 -12.44
CA ASN A 48 -3.56 11.34 -12.68
C ASN A 48 -2.82 11.15 -11.35
N LYS A 49 -2.29 9.94 -11.12
CA LYS A 49 -1.58 9.63 -9.88
C LYS A 49 -0.79 8.34 -9.99
N ILE A 50 0.22 8.19 -9.15
CA ILE A 50 0.86 6.90 -8.91
C ILE A 50 -0.01 6.10 -7.92
N ILE A 51 -0.20 4.81 -8.20
CA ILE A 51 -0.95 3.87 -7.36
C ILE A 51 -0.09 2.64 -7.13
N THR A 52 0.00 2.19 -5.88
CA THR A 52 0.65 0.92 -5.54
C THR A 52 -0.39 -0.18 -5.41
N PHE A 53 -0.32 -1.16 -6.30
CA PHE A 53 -1.04 -2.42 -6.19
C PHE A 53 -0.20 -3.39 -5.37
N ASN A 54 -0.88 -4.17 -4.53
CA ASN A 54 -0.28 -5.10 -3.58
C ASN A 54 -1.14 -6.36 -3.57
N GLU A 55 -0.51 -7.52 -3.70
CA GLU A 55 -1.22 -8.80 -3.91
C GLU A 55 -2.18 -9.16 -2.76
N GLU A 56 -1.89 -8.73 -1.53
CA GLU A 56 -2.73 -8.99 -0.35
C GLU A 56 -3.91 -8.03 -0.24
N LYS A 57 -3.70 -6.75 -0.58
CA LYS A 57 -4.71 -5.70 -0.41
C LYS A 57 -5.66 -5.56 -1.61
N HIS A 58 -5.23 -5.92 -2.81
CA HIS A 58 -5.98 -5.66 -4.05
C HIS A 58 -6.35 -6.95 -4.78
N LYS A 59 -7.63 -7.36 -4.66
CA LYS A 59 -8.13 -8.66 -5.18
C LYS A 59 -9.04 -8.55 -6.41
N THR A 60 -9.28 -7.33 -6.92
CA THR A 60 -10.13 -7.12 -8.10
C THR A 60 -9.50 -7.72 -9.35
N ARG A 61 -10.31 -7.98 -10.39
CA ARG A 61 -9.79 -8.48 -11.69
C ARG A 61 -8.71 -7.57 -12.26
N LEU A 62 -8.95 -6.25 -12.26
CA LEU A 62 -7.97 -5.27 -12.71
C LEU A 62 -6.66 -5.35 -11.91
N ALA A 63 -6.75 -5.47 -10.58
CA ALA A 63 -5.57 -5.57 -9.74
C ALA A 63 -4.75 -6.82 -10.06
N LYS A 64 -5.39 -7.97 -10.26
CA LYS A 64 -4.71 -9.21 -10.66
C LYS A 64 -4.00 -9.05 -12.00
N GLU A 65 -4.68 -8.50 -13.01
CA GLU A 65 -4.07 -8.22 -14.31
C GLU A 65 -2.84 -7.30 -14.19
N ILE A 66 -2.93 -6.23 -13.39
CA ILE A 66 -1.79 -5.31 -13.15
C ILE A 66 -0.66 -6.01 -12.40
N LEU A 67 -0.97 -6.82 -11.38
CA LEU A 67 0.04 -7.56 -10.60
C LEU A 67 0.81 -8.58 -11.46
N ASP A 68 0.16 -9.15 -12.47
CA ASP A 68 0.76 -10.13 -13.38
C ASP A 68 1.62 -9.47 -14.46
N MET A 69 1.39 -8.19 -14.78
CA MET A 69 2.16 -7.46 -15.79
C MET A 69 3.64 -7.28 -15.42
N ASN A 70 4.48 -7.18 -16.45
CA ASN A 70 5.90 -6.84 -16.30
C ASN A 70 6.08 -5.32 -16.22
N GLN A 71 7.21 -4.88 -15.67
CA GLN A 71 7.59 -3.47 -15.68
C GLN A 71 7.65 -2.94 -17.12
N GLY A 72 7.14 -1.73 -17.32
CA GLY A 72 6.94 -1.12 -18.65
C GLY A 72 5.64 -1.52 -19.34
N GLY A 73 4.90 -2.52 -18.85
CA GLY A 73 3.60 -2.87 -19.42
C GLY A 73 2.55 -1.78 -19.20
N THR A 74 1.60 -1.64 -20.14
CA THR A 74 0.49 -0.69 -20.03
C THR A 74 -0.85 -1.41 -20.19
N LYS A 75 -1.75 -1.21 -19.23
CA LYS A 75 -3.16 -1.64 -19.34
C LYS A 75 -4.00 -0.42 -19.64
N VAL A 76 -4.84 -0.51 -20.67
CA VAL A 76 -5.81 0.53 -21.01
C VAL A 76 -7.21 0.03 -20.68
N ILE A 77 -7.98 0.86 -19.97
CA ILE A 77 -9.42 0.69 -19.81
C ILE A 77 -10.08 1.79 -20.63
N GLU A 78 -10.77 1.40 -21.68
CA GLU A 78 -11.52 2.31 -22.53
C GLU A 78 -12.96 2.40 -22.06
N ASN A 79 -13.49 3.61 -21.94
CA ASN A 79 -14.92 3.85 -21.84
C ASN A 79 -15.34 4.93 -22.84
N GLU A 80 -16.62 5.28 -22.89
CA GLU A 80 -17.15 6.23 -23.88
C GLU A 80 -16.60 7.65 -23.74
N ILE A 81 -16.16 8.04 -22.54
CA ILE A 81 -15.82 9.43 -22.20
C ILE A 81 -14.30 9.60 -22.03
N GLU A 82 -13.60 8.59 -21.54
CA GLU A 82 -12.19 8.64 -21.22
C GLU A 82 -11.47 7.29 -21.46
N ASN A 83 -10.17 7.38 -21.70
CA ASN A 83 -9.25 6.25 -21.61
C ASN A 83 -8.49 6.36 -20.30
N ILE A 84 -8.39 5.24 -19.57
CA ILE A 84 -7.61 5.15 -18.34
C ILE A 84 -6.42 4.22 -18.58
N HIS A 85 -5.23 4.79 -18.58
CA HIS A 85 -3.97 4.07 -18.72
C HIS A 85 -3.41 3.73 -17.34
N TYR A 86 -2.94 2.50 -17.18
CA TYR A 86 -2.18 2.02 -16.03
C TYR A 86 -0.83 1.53 -16.55
N LYS A 87 0.18 2.39 -16.49
CA LYS A 87 1.55 2.08 -16.88
C LYS A 87 2.30 1.52 -15.68
N VAL A 88 2.80 0.29 -15.78
CA VAL A 88 3.65 -0.30 -14.74
C VAL A 88 5.02 0.35 -14.77
N ILE A 89 5.36 1.04 -13.69
CA ILE A 89 6.62 1.79 -13.56
C ILE A 89 7.62 1.08 -12.64
N GLU A 90 7.14 0.22 -11.73
CA GLU A 90 7.98 -0.52 -10.81
C GLU A 90 7.25 -1.80 -10.41
N LYS A 91 7.94 -2.94 -10.44
CA LYS A 91 7.44 -4.22 -9.90
C LYS A 91 8.52 -4.85 -9.05
N GLN A 92 8.16 -5.19 -7.82
CA GLN A 92 9.10 -5.76 -6.85
C GLN A 92 8.39 -6.74 -5.93
N LYS A 93 9.18 -7.65 -5.35
CA LYS A 93 8.75 -8.45 -4.20
C LYS A 93 9.40 -7.87 -2.97
N LYS A 94 8.60 -7.60 -1.94
CA LYS A 94 9.08 -7.14 -0.63
C LYS A 94 8.74 -8.17 0.44
N ARG A 95 9.60 -8.23 1.45
CA ARG A 95 9.42 -9.05 2.65
C ARG A 95 8.42 -8.36 3.58
N TYR A 96 7.31 -9.00 3.88
CA TYR A 96 6.32 -8.52 4.83
C TYR A 96 6.24 -9.41 6.06
N TYR A 97 5.81 -8.78 7.15
CA TYR A 97 5.61 -9.37 8.46
C TYR A 97 4.18 -9.07 8.90
N ARG A 98 3.61 -9.94 9.73
CA ARG A 98 2.30 -9.70 10.32
C ARG A 98 2.30 -10.15 11.76
N VAL A 99 1.89 -9.24 12.62
CA VAL A 99 1.82 -9.44 14.07
C VAL A 99 0.49 -8.97 14.59
N SER A 100 0.14 -9.39 15.79
CA SER A 100 -0.83 -8.69 16.61
C SER A 100 -0.10 -7.93 17.70
N TYR A 101 -0.54 -6.71 18.02
CA TYR A 101 0.04 -5.93 19.09
C TYR A 101 -1.01 -5.23 19.96
N ILE A 102 -0.65 -5.02 21.23
CA ILE A 102 -1.34 -4.14 22.16
C ILE A 102 -0.43 -2.95 22.39
N PHE A 103 -0.85 -1.77 21.96
CA PHE A 103 -0.09 -0.53 22.12
C PHE A 103 -0.48 0.20 23.40
N LEU A 104 0.52 0.63 24.18
CA LEU A 104 0.36 1.46 25.38
C LEU A 104 1.22 2.72 25.22
N ASP A 105 0.55 3.88 25.27
CA ASP A 105 1.17 5.20 25.14
C ASP A 105 1.64 5.69 26.51
N GLY A 106 2.96 5.72 26.71
CA GLY A 106 3.58 6.18 27.95
C GLY A 106 3.44 7.66 28.24
N THR A 107 2.87 8.45 27.31
CA THR A 107 2.47 9.84 27.58
C THR A 107 1.07 9.93 28.22
N LYS A 108 0.27 8.87 28.11
CA LYS A 108 -1.11 8.79 28.64
C LYS A 108 -1.27 7.85 29.83
N MET A 109 -0.36 6.88 29.98
CA MET A 109 -0.32 5.93 31.08
C MET A 109 1.06 5.96 31.73
N SER A 110 1.12 5.92 33.05
CA SER A 110 2.40 5.99 33.77
C SER A 110 3.24 4.73 33.54
N MET A 111 4.57 4.87 33.65
CA MET A 111 5.47 3.72 33.47
C MET A 111 5.21 2.62 34.50
N VAL A 112 4.87 3.00 35.74
CA VAL A 112 4.52 2.05 36.81
C VAL A 112 3.30 1.20 36.42
N GLU A 113 2.27 1.80 35.81
CA GLU A 113 1.10 1.08 35.34
C GLU A 113 1.43 0.17 34.15
N ILE A 114 2.23 0.65 33.20
CA ILE A 114 2.65 -0.11 32.01
C ILE A 114 3.47 -1.34 32.41
N ASP A 115 4.41 -1.19 33.33
CA ASP A 115 5.27 -2.26 33.82
C ASP A 115 4.50 -3.29 34.65
N ALA A 116 3.44 -2.85 35.34
CA ALA A 116 2.53 -3.77 36.02
C ALA A 116 1.56 -4.48 35.04
N LEU A 117 1.14 -3.81 33.96
CA LEU A 117 0.10 -4.30 33.05
C LEU A 117 0.65 -5.31 32.03
N ARG A 118 1.76 -5.01 31.34
CA ARG A 118 2.26 -5.87 30.25
C ARG A 118 2.54 -7.31 30.68
N PRO A 119 3.19 -7.60 31.84
CA PRO A 119 3.40 -8.96 32.30
C PRO A 119 2.08 -9.70 32.58
N LYS A 120 1.06 -9.00 33.09
CA LYS A 120 -0.28 -9.59 33.31
C LYS A 120 -0.93 -9.98 31.99
N LEU A 121 -0.86 -9.11 30.98
CA LEU A 121 -1.38 -9.42 29.64
C LEU A 121 -0.66 -10.64 29.03
N VAL A 122 0.66 -10.71 29.13
CA VAL A 122 1.43 -11.89 28.66
C VAL A 122 0.99 -13.16 29.39
N ALA A 123 0.81 -13.10 30.72
CA ALA A 123 0.35 -14.25 31.49
C ALA A 123 -1.07 -14.70 31.07
N GLN A 124 -1.99 -13.76 30.87
CA GLN A 124 -3.34 -14.06 30.38
C GLN A 124 -3.32 -14.71 29.00
N ILE A 125 -2.49 -14.22 28.07
CA ILE A 125 -2.36 -14.80 26.73
C ILE A 125 -1.82 -16.23 26.83
N ARG A 126 -0.79 -16.47 27.67
CA ARG A 126 -0.23 -17.81 27.89
C ARG A 126 -1.23 -18.77 28.55
N ASN A 127 -2.16 -18.24 29.35
CA ASN A 127 -3.26 -19.00 29.95
C ASN A 127 -4.46 -19.17 29.01
N GLY A 128 -4.33 -18.82 27.73
CA GLY A 128 -5.34 -19.07 26.69
C GLY A 128 -6.37 -17.96 26.50
N VAL A 129 -6.24 -16.81 27.18
CA VAL A 129 -7.11 -15.66 26.89
C VAL A 129 -6.85 -15.19 25.45
N PRO A 130 -7.88 -15.03 24.60
CA PRO A 130 -7.67 -14.62 23.22
C PRO A 130 -7.00 -13.24 23.13
N PHE A 131 -5.91 -13.15 22.37
CA PHE A 131 -5.17 -11.90 22.17
C PHE A 131 -6.08 -10.76 21.70
N LYS A 132 -7.04 -11.06 20.80
CA LYS A 132 -7.98 -10.08 20.25
C LYS A 132 -8.85 -9.41 21.31
N ASP A 133 -9.19 -10.10 22.40
CA ASP A 133 -10.06 -9.57 23.45
C ASP A 133 -9.26 -8.58 24.29
N LEU A 134 -8.04 -8.96 24.66
CA LEU A 134 -7.10 -8.08 25.37
C LEU A 134 -6.71 -6.87 24.53
N ALA A 135 -6.44 -7.05 23.24
CA ALA A 135 -6.15 -5.95 22.33
C ALA A 135 -7.35 -5.00 22.20
N SER A 136 -8.57 -5.54 22.08
CA SER A 136 -9.80 -4.74 22.04
C SER A 136 -9.98 -3.92 23.31
N GLN A 137 -9.60 -4.45 24.47
CA GLN A 137 -9.75 -3.79 25.77
C GLN A 137 -8.65 -2.75 26.04
N TYR A 138 -7.38 -3.11 25.83
CA TYR A 138 -6.24 -2.36 26.36
C TYR A 138 -5.43 -1.60 25.31
N SER A 139 -5.49 -1.97 24.02
CA SER A 139 -4.69 -1.26 23.01
C SER A 139 -5.20 0.17 22.84
N MET A 140 -4.28 1.12 22.88
CA MET A 140 -4.52 2.54 22.66
C MET A 140 -4.44 2.94 21.19
N ASP A 141 -4.17 1.98 20.30
CA ASP A 141 -4.18 2.17 18.85
C ASP A 141 -5.51 1.70 18.24
N SER A 142 -5.81 2.21 17.06
CA SER A 142 -6.94 1.86 16.21
C SER A 142 -7.01 0.36 15.85
N ASN A 143 -5.88 -0.35 15.89
CA ASN A 143 -5.80 -1.80 15.65
C ASN A 143 -6.66 -2.62 16.65
N ARG A 144 -7.04 -2.04 17.80
CA ARG A 144 -7.97 -2.65 18.77
C ARG A 144 -9.27 -3.10 18.11
N LYS A 145 -9.76 -2.37 17.11
CA LYS A 145 -10.99 -2.69 16.36
C LYS A 145 -10.84 -3.94 15.48
N LYS A 146 -9.61 -4.36 15.22
CA LYS A 146 -9.24 -5.56 14.44
C LYS A 146 -8.59 -6.62 15.33
N GLY A 147 -8.84 -6.59 16.65
CA GLY A 147 -8.25 -7.56 17.57
C GLY A 147 -6.74 -7.47 17.69
N GLY A 148 -6.15 -6.30 17.43
CA GLY A 148 -4.72 -6.06 17.54
C GLY A 148 -3.93 -6.37 16.25
N ASP A 149 -4.56 -6.85 15.18
CA ASP A 149 -3.88 -7.20 13.93
C ASP A 149 -3.23 -5.98 13.24
N SER A 150 -1.95 -6.08 12.90
CA SER A 150 -1.21 -5.07 12.13
C SER A 150 -1.56 -5.08 10.63
N GLY A 151 -2.14 -6.18 10.14
CA GLY A 151 -2.05 -6.54 8.73
C GLY A 151 -0.60 -6.84 8.32
N TRP A 152 -0.39 -7.06 7.02
CA TRP A 152 0.96 -7.19 6.47
C TRP A 152 1.66 -5.83 6.45
N ILE A 153 2.78 -5.73 7.18
CA ILE A 153 3.66 -4.56 7.28
C ILE A 153 5.07 -4.88 6.77
N THR A 154 5.74 -3.90 6.18
CA THR A 154 7.15 -3.95 5.75
C THR A 154 7.90 -2.75 6.33
N TYR A 155 9.23 -2.72 6.20
CA TYR A 155 10.03 -1.56 6.61
C TYR A 155 9.51 -0.26 5.98
N GLY A 156 9.37 0.77 6.82
CA GLY A 156 8.80 2.07 6.49
C GLY A 156 7.30 2.23 6.78
N ASP A 157 6.60 1.15 7.18
CA ASP A 157 5.19 1.23 7.58
C ASP A 157 5.02 1.65 9.05
N MET A 158 6.01 1.39 9.90
CA MET A 158 6.01 1.65 11.34
C MET A 158 7.30 2.39 11.76
N LEU A 159 7.43 2.72 13.05
CA LEU A 159 8.67 3.34 13.55
C LEU A 159 9.86 2.38 13.41
N PRO A 160 11.04 2.85 12.95
CA PRO A 160 12.20 1.99 12.73
C PRO A 160 12.61 1.15 13.95
N GLU A 161 12.50 1.70 15.16
CA GLU A 161 12.78 0.97 16.41
C GLU A 161 11.83 -0.22 16.63
N PHE A 162 10.54 -0.05 16.31
CA PHE A 162 9.55 -1.13 16.40
C PHE A 162 9.82 -2.19 15.34
N GLU A 163 10.06 -1.75 14.10
CA GLU A 163 10.37 -2.65 12.97
C GLU A 163 11.61 -3.49 13.25
N ALA A 164 12.68 -2.90 13.79
CA ALA A 164 13.89 -3.62 14.18
C ALA A 164 13.65 -4.71 15.24
N LYS A 165 12.61 -4.58 16.07
CA LYS A 165 12.25 -5.58 17.09
C LYS A 165 11.30 -6.66 16.57
N VAL A 166 10.49 -6.36 15.55
CA VAL A 166 9.49 -7.29 14.99
C VAL A 166 9.98 -8.01 13.74
N MET A 167 10.90 -7.40 12.99
CA MET A 167 11.39 -7.86 11.68
C MET A 167 12.83 -8.40 11.75
N ASN A 168 13.19 -9.10 12.83
CA ASN A 168 14.55 -9.59 13.09
C ASN A 168 14.67 -11.13 13.14
N ASP A 169 13.61 -11.85 12.77
CA ASP A 169 13.56 -13.32 12.68
C ASP A 169 13.90 -14.08 13.97
N THR A 170 13.96 -13.43 15.13
CA THR A 170 14.31 -14.08 16.41
C THR A 170 13.15 -14.81 17.07
N HIS A 171 11.93 -14.56 16.61
CA HIS A 171 10.69 -15.09 17.18
C HIS A 171 10.01 -16.10 16.26
N GLN A 172 9.41 -17.13 16.85
CA GLN A 172 8.57 -18.13 16.16
C GLN A 172 7.11 -17.65 16.08
N VAL A 173 6.34 -18.27 15.19
CA VAL A 173 4.88 -18.04 15.17
C VAL A 173 4.29 -18.43 16.52
N ASP A 174 3.33 -17.63 16.97
CA ASP A 174 2.70 -17.67 18.29
C ASP A 174 3.53 -17.17 19.48
N ASP A 175 4.81 -16.80 19.29
CA ASP A 175 5.60 -16.15 20.33
C ASP A 175 4.96 -14.84 20.78
N VAL A 176 4.95 -14.63 22.10
CA VAL A 176 4.49 -13.40 22.75
C VAL A 176 5.65 -12.76 23.50
N TYR A 177 5.95 -11.52 23.15
CA TYR A 177 7.10 -10.77 23.66
C TYR A 177 6.80 -9.28 23.80
N LEU A 178 7.68 -8.56 24.48
CA LEU A 178 7.55 -7.13 24.74
C LEU A 178 8.44 -6.34 23.79
N VAL A 179 7.93 -5.23 23.28
CA VAL A 179 8.70 -4.27 22.47
C VAL A 179 8.60 -2.89 23.11
N ASN A 180 9.74 -2.21 23.20
CA ASN A 180 9.84 -0.83 23.66
C ASN A 180 10.36 0.02 22.51
N VAL A 181 9.75 1.19 22.33
CA VAL A 181 10.25 2.27 21.47
C VAL A 181 10.43 3.48 22.39
N GLU A 182 11.65 3.60 22.92
CA GLU A 182 11.94 4.47 24.05
C GLU A 182 11.88 5.95 23.65
N SER A 183 12.31 6.27 22.42
CA SER A 183 12.25 7.62 21.86
C SER A 183 10.86 8.25 21.91
N ASN A 184 9.80 7.43 21.78
CA ASN A 184 8.41 7.87 21.82
C ASN A 184 7.69 7.51 23.13
N ARG A 185 8.37 6.85 24.09
CA ARG A 185 7.74 6.24 25.28
C ARG A 185 6.58 5.31 24.89
N TRP A 186 6.79 4.51 23.87
CA TRP A 186 5.78 3.62 23.30
C TRP A 186 6.10 2.17 23.68
N TYR A 187 5.09 1.47 24.18
CA TYR A 187 5.26 0.14 24.75
C TYR A 187 4.26 -0.82 24.15
N TYR A 188 4.73 -2.02 23.83
CA TYR A 188 3.94 -3.00 23.13
C TYR A 188 4.01 -4.37 23.81
N VAL A 189 2.89 -5.07 23.79
CA VAL A 189 2.85 -6.54 23.86
C VAL A 189 2.60 -7.02 22.44
N VAL A 190 3.52 -7.82 21.90
CA VAL A 190 3.46 -8.30 20.51
C VAL A 190 3.28 -9.81 20.53
N LYS A 191 2.43 -10.30 19.62
CA LYS A 191 2.32 -11.71 19.25
C LYS A 191 2.71 -11.86 17.78
N LYS A 192 3.68 -12.70 17.46
CA LYS A 192 3.96 -13.06 16.06
C LYS A 192 2.85 -13.98 15.56
N THR A 193 2.10 -13.54 14.54
CA THR A 193 0.91 -14.28 14.07
C THR A 193 1.13 -15.03 12.78
N TYR A 194 2.09 -14.61 11.95
CA TYR A 194 2.45 -15.28 10.71
C TYR A 194 3.97 -15.33 10.55
N ASP A 195 4.43 -16.26 9.72
CA ASP A 195 5.78 -16.18 9.19
C ASP A 195 5.87 -15.06 8.15
N LYS A 196 7.10 -14.60 7.89
CA LYS A 196 7.35 -13.59 6.87
C LYS A 196 6.94 -14.11 5.49
N LYS A 197 6.40 -13.22 4.68
CA LYS A 197 5.93 -13.55 3.33
C LYS A 197 6.47 -12.54 2.35
N ASP A 198 6.95 -13.01 1.20
CA ASP A 198 7.22 -12.12 0.07
C ASP A 198 5.89 -11.76 -0.62
N ILE A 199 5.60 -10.47 -0.69
CA ILE A 199 4.42 -9.93 -1.36
C ILE A 199 4.86 -9.09 -2.56
N THR A 200 4.22 -9.33 -3.69
CA THR A 200 4.42 -8.55 -4.90
C THR A 200 3.73 -7.19 -4.77
N GLU A 201 4.50 -6.13 -5.00
CA GLU A 201 4.01 -4.77 -5.19
C GLU A 201 4.27 -4.31 -6.63
N VAL A 202 3.27 -3.66 -7.21
CA VAL A 202 3.36 -3.04 -8.54
C VAL A 202 2.93 -1.59 -8.42
N LYS A 203 3.86 -0.65 -8.63
CA LYS A 203 3.52 0.76 -8.80
C LYS A 203 3.13 1.00 -10.24
N VAL A 204 2.02 1.71 -10.41
CA VAL A 204 1.55 2.13 -11.72
C VAL A 204 1.33 3.63 -11.75
N LEU A 205 1.70 4.25 -12.86
CA LEU A 205 1.22 5.57 -13.22
C LEU A 205 -0.18 5.42 -13.84
N ARG A 206 -1.19 5.95 -13.15
CA ARG A 206 -2.55 6.06 -13.66
C ARG A 206 -2.71 7.40 -14.38
N VAL A 207 -3.09 7.36 -15.66
CA VAL A 207 -3.37 8.56 -16.48
C VAL A 207 -4.77 8.46 -17.06
N VAL A 208 -5.52 9.56 -16.99
CA VAL A 208 -6.86 9.64 -17.57
C VAL A 208 -6.87 10.65 -18.70
N GLU A 209 -7.21 10.18 -19.88
CA GLU A 209 -7.32 10.98 -21.09
C GLU A 209 -8.79 11.13 -21.49
N SER A 210 -9.25 12.37 -21.64
CA SER A 210 -10.58 12.65 -22.21
C SER A 210 -10.62 12.24 -23.68
N LYS A 211 -11.72 11.62 -24.12
CA LYS A 211 -12.04 11.39 -25.53
C LYS A 211 -12.75 12.59 -26.18
N ARG A 212 -13.17 13.56 -25.36
CA ARG A 212 -13.72 14.85 -25.80
C ARG A 212 -12.62 15.85 -26.02
#